data_AF-A0A2H6MY78-F1
#
_entry.id   AF-A0A2H6MY78-F1
#
_cell.length_a   1.000
_cell.length_b   1.000
_cell.length_c   1.000
_cell.angle_alpha   90.00
_cell.angle_beta   90.00
_cell.angle_gamma   90.00
#
_symmetry.space_group_name_H-M   'P 1'
#
loop_
_entity.id
_entity.type
_entity.pdbx_description
1 polymer ?
#
loop_
_entity_poly.entity_id
_entity_poly.type
_entity_poly.pdbx_seq_one_letter_code
_entity_poly.pdbx_strand_id
1 'polypeptide(L)'
;VWFLDHDYLENMYGMFKKVNARERIVGWYHTGPKLHKNDIAINELMKRYCSNSVLVIIDVKPKDLGLPTEGYISVEEVHDDGTPTSKTFEHVTSEIGAEEAEEVGVEHLLRDI
;
A
#
# COMPACT_ATOMS: atom_id res chain seq x y z
N VAL A 1 15.96 -11.36 0.66
CA VAL A 1 15.08 -12.51 0.93
C VAL A 1 13.83 -11.95 1.59
N TRP A 2 12.64 -12.36 1.14
CA TRP A 2 11.35 -11.91 1.69
C TRP A 2 10.48 -13.13 2.03
N PHE A 3 9.56 -12.95 2.97
CA PHE A 3 8.60 -13.96 3.40
C PHE A 3 7.29 -13.28 3.79
N LEU A 4 6.16 -13.90 3.45
CA LEU A 4 4.83 -13.47 3.85
C LEU A 4 4.07 -14.68 4.41
N ASP A 5 3.57 -14.55 5.63
CA ASP A 5 2.72 -15.56 6.26
C ASP A 5 1.28 -15.44 5.72
N HIS A 6 0.86 -16.45 4.96
CA HIS A 6 -0.46 -16.47 4.33
C HIS A 6 -1.55 -16.89 5.32
N ASP A 7 -1.22 -17.75 6.29
CA ASP A 7 -2.17 -18.20 7.30
C ASP A 7 -2.55 -17.03 8.20
N TYR A 8 -1.58 -16.19 8.56
CA TYR A 8 -1.85 -14.95 9.28
C TYR A 8 -2.78 -14.02 8.48
N LEU A 9 -2.46 -13.77 7.21
CA LEU A 9 -3.22 -12.89 6.34
C LEU A 9 -4.68 -13.37 6.19
N GLU A 10 -4.90 -14.65 5.88
CA GLU A 10 -6.24 -15.21 5.67
C GLU A 10 -7.08 -15.23 6.95
N ASN A 11 -6.48 -15.66 8.07
CA ASN A 11 -7.18 -15.67 9.35
C ASN A 11 -7.57 -14.26 9.78
N MET A 12 -6.64 -13.29 9.66
CA MET A 12 -6.92 -11.93 10.09
C MET A 12 -7.91 -11.22 9.20
N TYR A 13 -7.76 -11.35 7.89
CA TYR A 13 -8.75 -10.86 6.94
C TYR A 13 -10.13 -11.47 7.22
N GLY A 14 -10.20 -12.76 7.52
CA GLY A 14 -11.43 -13.44 7.93
C GLY A 14 -12.05 -12.85 9.20
N MET A 15 -11.25 -12.45 10.18
CA MET A 15 -11.76 -11.78 11.40
C MET A 15 -12.25 -10.36 11.12
N PHE A 16 -11.50 -9.54 10.38
CA PHE A 16 -11.94 -8.19 10.00
C PHE A 16 -13.24 -8.23 9.21
N LYS A 17 -13.35 -9.15 8.24
CA LYS A 17 -14.55 -9.29 7.42
C LYS A 17 -15.78 -9.78 8.20
N LYS A 18 -15.60 -10.54 9.29
CA LYS A 18 -16.70 -10.93 10.19
C LYS A 18 -17.28 -9.73 10.94
N VAL A 19 -16.45 -8.74 11.27
CA VAL A 19 -16.88 -7.52 11.96
C VAL A 19 -17.49 -6.54 10.97
N ASN A 20 -16.84 -6.33 9.82
CA ASN A 20 -17.31 -5.44 8.77
C ASN A 20 -17.22 -6.13 7.41
N ALA A 21 -18.38 -6.51 6.85
CA ALA A 21 -18.45 -7.23 5.58
C ALA A 21 -18.02 -6.39 4.36
N ARG A 22 -17.91 -5.06 4.51
CA ARG A 22 -17.44 -4.16 3.46
C ARG A 22 -15.91 -4.12 3.34
N GLU A 23 -15.19 -4.58 4.36
CA GLU A 23 -13.73 -4.63 4.34
C GLU A 23 -13.22 -5.63 3.30
N ARG A 24 -12.22 -5.20 2.54
CA ARG A 24 -11.55 -6.01 1.51
C ARG A 24 -10.09 -5.62 1.42
N ILE A 25 -9.24 -6.58 1.03
CA ILE A 25 -7.84 -6.31 0.72
C ILE A 25 -7.78 -5.47 -0.55
N VAL A 26 -7.15 -4.28 -0.49
CA VAL A 26 -6.98 -3.36 -1.63
C VAL A 26 -5.53 -3.22 -2.08
N GLY A 27 -4.60 -3.75 -1.31
CA GLY A 27 -3.18 -3.55 -1.54
C GLY A 27 -2.33 -3.94 -0.34
N TRP A 28 -1.14 -3.37 -0.27
CA TRP A 28 -0.17 -3.57 0.80
C TRP A 28 0.72 -2.33 0.93
N TYR A 29 1.46 -2.22 2.02
CA TYR A 29 2.34 -1.09 2.26
C TYR A 29 3.65 -1.53 2.89
N HIS A 30 4.69 -0.71 2.73
CA HIS A 30 5.94 -0.86 3.48
C HIS A 30 6.50 0.51 3.85
N THR A 31 7.40 0.54 4.82
CA THR A 31 7.89 1.78 5.44
C THR A 31 9.07 2.44 4.70
N GLY A 32 9.16 2.21 3.39
CA GLY A 32 10.19 2.82 2.53
C GLY A 32 11.66 2.53 2.90
N PRO A 33 12.58 3.46 2.59
CA PRO A 33 12.34 4.81 2.04
C PRO A 33 12.10 4.85 0.52
N LYS A 34 12.34 3.75 -0.20
CA LYS A 34 12.23 3.66 -1.66
C LYS A 34 11.74 2.27 -2.06
N LEU A 35 11.35 2.13 -3.32
CA LEU A 35 11.07 0.83 -3.93
C LEU A 35 12.32 -0.07 -3.91
N HIS A 36 12.08 -1.33 -3.64
CA HIS A 36 13.05 -2.42 -3.70
C HIS A 36 12.67 -3.40 -4.81
N LYS A 37 13.68 -4.08 -5.36
CA LYS A 37 13.47 -5.08 -6.42
C LYS A 37 12.51 -6.21 -6.03
N ASN A 38 12.41 -6.52 -4.74
CA ASN A 38 11.52 -7.58 -4.23
C ASN A 38 10.04 -7.17 -4.23
N ASP A 39 9.74 -5.88 -4.33
CA ASP A 39 8.37 -5.37 -4.19
C ASP A 39 7.47 -5.85 -5.33
N ILE A 40 8.03 -6.02 -6.53
CA ILE A 40 7.32 -6.63 -7.65
C ILE A 40 6.91 -8.06 -7.32
N ALA A 41 7.80 -8.85 -6.72
CA ALA A 41 7.50 -10.24 -6.37
C ALA A 41 6.45 -10.33 -5.26
N ILE A 42 6.51 -9.44 -4.28
CA ILE A 42 5.48 -9.34 -3.21
C ILE A 42 4.14 -8.93 -3.82
N ASN A 43 4.11 -7.94 -4.70
CA ASN A 43 2.87 -7.49 -5.33
C ASN A 43 2.23 -8.58 -6.20
N GLU A 44 3.03 -9.38 -6.92
CA GLU A 44 2.53 -10.51 -7.68
C GLU A 44 1.92 -11.60 -6.79
N LEU A 45 2.43 -11.78 -5.58
CA LEU A 45 1.79 -12.63 -4.59
C LEU A 45 0.46 -12.03 -4.11
N MET A 46 0.45 -10.73 -3.80
CA MET A 46 -0.75 -10.01 -3.35
C MET A 46 -1.86 -9.96 -4.41
N LYS A 47 -1.52 -10.06 -5.70
CA LYS A 47 -2.50 -10.16 -6.80
C LYS A 47 -3.44 -11.36 -6.69
N ARG A 48 -3.08 -12.40 -5.93
CA ARG A 48 -3.98 -13.52 -5.60
C ARG A 48 -5.15 -13.10 -4.71
N TYR A 49 -4.97 -12.06 -3.89
CA TYR A 49 -5.96 -11.52 -2.97
C TYR A 49 -6.66 -10.28 -3.54
N CYS A 50 -5.95 -9.46 -4.33
CA CYS A 50 -6.49 -8.26 -4.95
C CYS A 50 -5.87 -8.03 -6.32
N SER A 51 -6.65 -8.19 -7.40
CA SER A 51 -6.14 -8.09 -8.78
C SER A 51 -5.47 -6.75 -9.08
N ASN A 52 -6.02 -5.67 -8.50
CA ASN A 52 -5.55 -4.30 -8.68
C ASN A 52 -4.87 -3.80 -7.41
N SER A 53 -3.98 -4.63 -6.85
CA SER A 53 -3.22 -4.33 -5.64
C SER A 53 -2.41 -3.04 -5.79
N VAL A 54 -2.64 -2.09 -4.89
CA VAL A 54 -1.88 -0.84 -4.77
C VAL A 54 -0.77 -1.03 -3.73
N LEU A 55 0.44 -0.58 -4.04
CA LEU A 55 1.52 -0.45 -3.08
C LEU A 55 1.55 0.98 -2.54
N VAL A 56 1.60 1.14 -1.21
CA VAL A 56 1.85 2.44 -0.58
C VAL A 56 3.17 2.41 0.18
N ILE A 57 4.05 3.36 -0.11
CA ILE A 57 5.26 3.61 0.69
C ILE A 57 4.92 4.66 1.73
N ILE A 58 5.21 4.36 3.00
CA ILE A 58 4.99 5.27 4.12
C ILE A 58 6.33 5.66 4.73
N ASP A 59 6.61 6.95 4.82
CA ASP A 59 7.80 7.45 5.51
C ASP A 59 7.56 7.50 7.03
N VAL A 60 8.34 6.72 7.76
CA VAL A 60 8.29 6.65 9.24
C VAL A 60 9.14 7.70 9.91
N LYS A 61 9.97 8.44 9.16
CA LYS A 61 10.77 9.54 9.68
C LYS A 61 10.06 10.84 9.31
N PRO A 62 9.50 11.58 10.29
CA PRO A 62 8.86 12.86 10.02
C PRO A 62 9.83 13.78 9.28
N LYS A 63 9.37 14.35 8.18
CA LYS A 63 10.05 15.40 7.43
C LYS A 63 9.24 16.67 7.57
N ASP A 64 9.92 17.81 7.52
CA ASP A 64 9.28 19.13 7.66
C ASP A 64 8.35 19.49 6.47
N LEU A 65 8.46 18.77 5.34
CA LEU A 65 7.73 19.10 4.11
C LEU A 65 7.30 17.85 3.31
N GLY A 66 6.06 17.88 2.81
CA GLY A 66 5.49 16.87 1.92
C GLY A 66 4.57 15.86 2.61
N LEU A 67 3.80 15.12 1.82
CA LEU A 67 3.03 13.99 2.32
C LEU A 67 3.97 12.82 2.64
N PRO A 68 3.78 12.11 3.76
CA PRO A 68 4.61 10.95 4.11
C PRO A 68 4.21 9.69 3.32
N THR A 69 3.35 9.79 2.31
CA THR A 69 2.80 8.66 1.55
C THR A 69 3.07 8.80 0.05
N GLU A 70 3.52 7.71 -0.57
CA GLU A 70 3.66 7.60 -2.03
C GLU A 70 2.91 6.35 -2.51
N GLY A 71 2.00 6.52 -3.47
CA GLY A 71 1.20 5.43 -4.03
C GLY A 71 1.78 4.90 -5.33
N TYR A 72 1.69 3.58 -5.55
CA TYR A 72 2.19 2.91 -6.75
C TYR A 72 1.24 1.81 -7.23
N ILE A 73 1.11 1.68 -8.55
CA ILE A 73 0.42 0.56 -9.20
C ILE A 73 1.39 -0.24 -10.06
N SER A 74 1.21 -1.56 -10.12
CA SER A 74 2.04 -2.42 -10.96
C SER A 74 1.52 -2.39 -12.40
N VAL A 75 2.39 -2.01 -13.34
CA VAL A 75 2.11 -1.95 -14.77
C VAL A 75 3.07 -2.82 -15.55
N GLU A 76 2.64 -3.28 -16.72
CA GLU A 76 3.52 -3.96 -17.68
C GLU A 76 4.14 -2.91 -18.60
N GLU A 77 5.47 -2.87 -18.60
CA GLU A 77 6.27 -2.03 -19.46
C GLU A 77 6.64 -2.83 -20.71
N VAL A 78 6.23 -2.31 -21.87
CA VAL A 78 6.59 -2.84 -23.18
C VAL A 78 7.78 -2.04 -23.68
N HIS A 79 8.89 -2.72 -23.96
CA HIS A 79 10.10 -2.07 -24.44
C HIS A 79 10.10 -1.98 -25.96
N ASP A 80 10.41 -0.79 -26.49
CA ASP A 80 10.48 -0.52 -27.94
C ASP A 80 11.68 -1.23 -28.63
N ASP A 81 12.65 -1.70 -27.83
CA ASP A 81 13.84 -2.41 -28.30
C ASP A 81 13.60 -3.92 -28.56
N GLY A 82 12.37 -4.38 -28.37
CA GLY A 82 11.97 -5.78 -28.57
C GLY A 82 12.38 -6.72 -27.42
N THR A 83 12.85 -6.19 -26.30
CA THR A 83 13.10 -7.00 -25.10
C THR A 83 11.77 -7.47 -24.45
N PRO A 84 11.78 -8.59 -23.70
CA PRO A 84 10.57 -9.11 -23.07
C PRO A 84 9.92 -8.07 -22.13
N THR A 85 8.59 -8.08 -22.07
CA THR A 85 7.84 -7.21 -21.16
C THR A 85 8.30 -7.41 -19.72
N SER A 86 8.49 -6.30 -19.01
CA SER A 86 8.84 -6.30 -17.60
C SER A 86 7.76 -5.62 -16.77
N LYS A 87 7.60 -6.04 -15.52
CA LYS A 87 6.70 -5.35 -14.59
C LYS A 87 7.46 -4.26 -13.85
N THR A 88 6.87 -3.07 -13.84
CA THR A 88 7.37 -1.91 -13.11
C THR A 88 6.26 -1.32 -12.25
N PHE A 89 6.60 -0.32 -11.45
CA PHE A 89 5.66 0.46 -10.67
C PHE A 89 5.54 1.86 -11.26
N GLU A 90 4.30 2.29 -11.48
CA GLU A 90 3.98 3.66 -11.85
C GLU A 90 3.44 4.40 -10.62
N HIS A 91 3.92 5.62 -10.40
CA HIS A 91 3.46 6.46 -9.30
C HIS A 91 2.02 6.92 -9.55
N VAL A 92 1.19 6.86 -8.53
CA VAL A 92 -0.17 7.41 -8.53
C VAL A 92 -0.28 8.51 -7.48
N THR A 93 -0.95 9.60 -7.85
CA THR A 93 -1.24 10.70 -6.93
C THR A 93 -1.95 10.17 -5.69
N SER A 94 -1.49 10.59 -4.51
CA SER A 94 -2.09 10.24 -3.23
C SER A 94 -2.36 11.49 -2.40
N GLU A 95 -3.37 11.41 -1.56
CA GLU A 95 -3.72 12.42 -0.56
C GLU A 95 -4.15 11.72 0.73
N ILE A 96 -4.08 12.43 1.86
CA ILE A 96 -4.57 11.93 3.15
C ILE A 96 -5.88 12.66 3.44
N GLY A 97 -6.98 11.92 3.39
CA GLY A 97 -8.30 12.37 3.83
C GLY A 97 -8.65 11.81 5.22
N ALA A 98 -9.77 12.26 5.76
CA ALA A 98 -10.34 11.77 7.02
C ALA A 98 -11.87 11.70 6.91
N GLU A 99 -12.47 10.73 7.60
CA GLU A 99 -13.92 10.77 7.90
C GLU A 99 -14.21 11.60 9.17
N GLU A 100 -15.48 11.97 9.39
CA GLU A 100 -15.90 12.82 10.52
C GLU A 100 -15.38 12.33 11.88
N ALA A 101 -15.42 11.01 12.11
CA ALA A 101 -14.93 10.43 13.37
C ALA A 101 -13.40 10.57 13.53
N GLU A 102 -12.64 10.49 12.44
CA GLU A 102 -11.18 10.65 12.43
C GLU A 102 -10.79 12.11 12.59
N GLU A 103 -11.52 13.03 11.94
CA GLU A 103 -11.31 14.48 12.05
C GLU A 103 -11.44 14.94 13.51
N VAL A 104 -12.53 14.57 14.18
CA VAL A 104 -12.73 14.88 15.61
C VAL A 104 -11.60 14.30 16.48
N GLY A 105 -11.15 13.08 16.18
CA GLY A 105 -10.06 12.43 16.91
C GLY A 105 -8.73 13.17 16.75
N VAL A 106 -8.37 13.51 15.51
CA VAL A 106 -7.12 14.21 15.19
C VAL A 106 -7.15 15.64 15.74
N GLU A 107 -8.23 16.37 15.55
CA GLU A 107 -8.40 17.72 16.10
C GLU A 107 -8.24 17.74 17.62
N HIS A 108 -8.76 16.73 18.32
CA HIS A 108 -8.62 16.64 19.77
C HIS A 108 -7.15 16.43 20.19
N LEU A 109 -6.41 15.56 19.50
CA LEU A 109 -5.00 15.28 19.79
C LEU A 109 -4.09 16.49 19.52
N LEU A 110 -4.47 17.35 18.59
CA LEU A 110 -3.69 18.55 18.23
C LEU A 110 -3.89 19.73 19.19
N ARG A 111 -4.80 19.65 20.17
CA ARG A 111 -5.05 20.76 21.12
C ARG A 111 -3.88 21.05 22.07
N ASP A 112 -3.01 20.08 22.29
CA ASP A 112 -1.89 20.15 23.25
C ASP A 112 -0.52 20.38 22.56
N ILE A 113 -0.50 20.67 21.26
CA ILE A 113 0.69 21.03 20.46
C ILE A 113 0.66 22.53 20.16
#